data_AF-A0A0B6YMJ5-F1
#
_entry.id   AF-A0A0B6YMJ5-F1
#
_cell.length_a   1.000
_cell.length_b   1.000
_cell.length_c   1.000
_cell.angle_alpha   90.00
_cell.angle_beta   90.00
_cell.angle_gamma   90.00
#
_symmetry.space_group_name_H-M   'P 1'
#
loop_
_entity.id
_entity.type
_entity.pdbx_description
1 polymer ?
#
loop_
_entity_poly.entity_id
_entity_poly.type
_entity_poly.pdbx_seq_one_letter_code
_entity_poly.pdbx_strand_id
1 'polypeptide(L)'
;VDVENQDKKCKMCVTKIAACKCTECDSMLCISCFENVHSMSAAIKNHKPILITVPQLAANGNDVEPKCAEHNRILEYFCEDDSSSICSRCYIVGKHQNHSITSFEEKNKQVLEDIGNELP
;
A
#
# COMPACT_ATOMS: atom_id res chain seq x y z
N VAL A 1 26.46 -15.91 -0.54
CA VAL A 1 25.53 -15.09 -1.35
C VAL A 1 24.42 -16.01 -1.82
N ASP A 2 23.20 -15.47 -1.88
CA ASP A 2 22.01 -16.07 -2.50
C ASP A 2 21.26 -17.12 -1.68
N VAL A 3 20.60 -16.66 -0.62
CA VAL A 3 19.49 -17.36 0.03
C VAL A 3 18.20 -16.58 -0.27
N GLU A 4 17.28 -17.23 -1.00
CA GLU A 4 15.83 -16.95 -1.06
C GLU A 4 15.28 -15.75 -1.87
N ASN A 5 15.60 -15.64 -3.16
CA ASN A 5 14.85 -14.74 -4.07
C ASN A 5 14.26 -15.42 -5.34
N GLN A 6 14.02 -16.73 -5.30
CA GLN A 6 13.55 -17.48 -6.48
C GLN A 6 12.04 -17.81 -6.50
N ASP A 7 11.29 -17.58 -5.41
CA ASP A 7 9.92 -18.11 -5.28
C ASP A 7 8.76 -17.08 -5.34
N LYS A 8 9.00 -15.87 -5.87
CA LYS A 8 7.97 -14.81 -5.94
C LYS A 8 7.53 -14.44 -7.36
N LYS A 9 7.77 -15.27 -8.37
CA LYS A 9 7.33 -14.99 -9.75
C LYS A 9 5.88 -15.43 -9.97
N CYS A 10 5.18 -14.72 -10.85
CA CYS A 10 3.83 -15.09 -11.29
C CYS A 10 3.88 -16.49 -11.92
N LYS A 11 3.10 -17.42 -11.38
CA LYS A 11 3.05 -18.80 -11.87
C LYS A 11 2.58 -18.92 -13.33
N MET A 12 1.76 -17.97 -13.80
CA MET A 12 1.17 -18.03 -15.14
C MET A 12 2.09 -17.49 -16.24
N CYS A 13 2.63 -16.28 -16.05
CA CYS A 13 3.44 -15.66 -17.09
C CYS A 13 4.95 -15.79 -16.86
N VAL A 14 5.40 -16.13 -15.65
CA VAL A 14 6.81 -16.21 -15.22
C VAL A 14 7.68 -14.97 -15.49
N THR A 15 7.12 -13.94 -16.12
CA THR A 15 7.78 -12.67 -16.45
C THR A 15 7.67 -11.66 -15.31
N LYS A 16 6.49 -11.55 -14.70
CA LYS A 16 6.21 -10.58 -13.63
C LYS A 16 6.32 -11.26 -12.27
N ILE A 17 6.59 -10.46 -11.23
CA ILE A 17 6.48 -10.88 -9.84
C ILE A 17 5.01 -11.13 -9.49
N ALA A 18 4.73 -12.13 -8.65
CA ALA A 18 3.40 -12.36 -8.12
C ALA A 18 3.04 -11.25 -7.14
N ALA A 19 1.91 -10.59 -7.38
CA ALA A 19 1.41 -9.49 -6.55
C ALA A 19 0.28 -9.93 -5.63
N CYS A 20 -0.32 -11.08 -5.91
CA CYS A 20 -1.44 -11.61 -5.14
C CYS A 20 -1.41 -13.14 -5.11
N LYS A 21 -1.99 -13.70 -4.06
CA LYS A 21 -2.26 -15.13 -3.88
C LYS A 21 -3.76 -15.33 -3.79
N CYS A 22 -4.29 -16.27 -4.56
CA CYS A 22 -5.67 -16.71 -4.38
C CYS A 22 -5.73 -17.71 -3.21
N THR A 23 -6.66 -17.52 -2.27
CA THR A 23 -6.86 -18.46 -1.14
C THR A 23 -7.40 -19.80 -1.58
N GLU A 24 -8.31 -19.78 -2.56
CA GLU A 24 -9.02 -20.98 -3.01
C GLU A 24 -8.18 -21.81 -3.99
N CYS A 25 -7.37 -21.14 -4.82
CA CYS A 25 -6.50 -21.80 -5.81
C CYS A 25 -5.08 -22.07 -5.31
N ASP A 26 -4.75 -21.60 -4.09
CA ASP A 26 -3.41 -21.60 -3.49
C ASP A 26 -2.30 -21.12 -4.45
N SER A 27 -2.63 -20.22 -5.38
CA SER A 27 -1.78 -19.86 -6.51
C SER A 27 -1.38 -18.39 -6.48
N MET A 28 -0.08 -18.14 -6.67
CA MET A 28 0.50 -16.79 -6.71
C MET A 28 0.58 -16.26 -8.15
N LEU A 29 -0.05 -15.12 -8.39
CA LEU A 29 -0.20 -14.50 -9.71
C LEU A 29 0.08 -13.00 -9.65
N CYS A 30 0.52 -12.41 -10.77
CA CYS A 30 0.45 -10.96 -10.92
C CYS A 30 -1.02 -10.53 -11.12
N ILE A 31 -1.34 -9.27 -10.83
CA ILE A 31 -2.72 -8.75 -10.89
C ILE A 31 -3.38 -9.06 -12.24
N SER A 32 -2.68 -8.78 -13.35
CA SER A 32 -3.20 -9.04 -14.69
C SER A 32 -3.49 -10.52 -14.96
N CYS A 33 -2.63 -11.43 -14.49
CA CYS A 33 -2.88 -12.86 -14.68
C CYS A 33 -3.99 -13.37 -13.74
N PHE A 34 -4.11 -12.80 -12.55
CA PHE A 34 -5.19 -13.12 -11.63
C PHE A 34 -6.55 -12.77 -12.25
N GLU A 35 -6.71 -11.54 -12.74
CA GLU A 35 -7.95 -11.08 -13.38
C GLU A 35 -8.29 -11.91 -14.60
N ASN A 36 -7.31 -12.17 -15.47
CA ASN A 36 -7.53 -13.01 -16.66
C ASN A 36 -8.00 -14.42 -16.27
N VAL A 37 -7.29 -15.11 -15.39
CA VAL A 37 -7.63 -16.49 -15.00
C VAL A 37 -8.98 -16.54 -14.30
N HIS A 38 -9.22 -15.66 -13.32
CA HIS A 38 -10.44 -15.72 -12.53
C HIS A 38 -11.65 -15.16 -13.29
N SER A 39 -11.46 -14.37 -14.34
CA SER A 39 -12.57 -13.93 -15.20
C SER A 39 -13.00 -14.98 -16.24
N MET A 40 -12.23 -16.05 -16.46
CA MET A 40 -12.51 -17.05 -17.49
C MET A 40 -13.66 -18.01 -17.16
N SER A 41 -14.01 -18.19 -15.89
CA SER A 41 -15.08 -19.12 -15.49
C SER A 41 -15.84 -18.63 -14.26
N ALA A 42 -17.16 -18.85 -14.27
CA ALA A 42 -18.04 -18.51 -13.15
C ALA A 42 -17.66 -19.21 -11.84
N ALA A 43 -17.01 -20.38 -11.91
CA ALA A 43 -16.57 -21.13 -10.74
C ALA A 43 -15.48 -20.40 -9.94
N ILE A 44 -14.62 -19.64 -10.63
CA ILE A 44 -13.43 -19.01 -10.03
C ILE A 44 -13.49 -17.48 -10.03
N LYS A 45 -14.49 -16.89 -10.68
CA LYS A 45 -14.72 -15.43 -10.74
C LYS A 45 -14.90 -14.75 -9.39
N ASN A 46 -15.39 -15.49 -8.39
CA ASN A 46 -15.62 -14.95 -7.04
C ASN A 46 -14.47 -15.26 -6.07
N HIS A 47 -13.40 -15.90 -6.53
CA HIS A 47 -12.24 -16.12 -5.68
C HIS A 47 -11.60 -14.79 -5.31
N LYS A 48 -11.15 -14.68 -4.05
CA LYS A 48 -10.59 -13.44 -3.53
C LYS A 48 -9.05 -13.47 -3.61
N PRO A 49 -8.43 -12.42 -4.17
CA PRO A 49 -6.99 -12.26 -4.08
C PRO A 49 -6.61 -11.72 -2.70
N ILE A 50 -5.66 -12.35 -2.03
CA ILE A 50 -4.88 -11.75 -0.95
C ILE A 50 -3.66 -11.10 -1.60
N LEU A 51 -3.50 -9.80 -1.41
CA LEU A 51 -2.30 -9.10 -1.83
C LEU A 51 -1.12 -9.59 -0.97
N ILE A 52 -0.19 -10.29 -1.59
CA ILE A 52 1.10 -10.65 -0.99
C ILE A 52 2.00 -9.50 -1.36
N THR A 53 2.15 -8.57 -0.44
CA THR A 53 2.87 -7.32 -0.58
C THR A 53 4.20 -7.55 -1.26
N VAL A 54 4.25 -7.25 -2.56
CA VAL A 54 5.49 -6.78 -3.16
C VAL A 54 5.15 -5.35 -3.56
N PRO A 55 5.62 -4.34 -2.79
CA PRO A 55 5.57 -2.96 -3.22
C PRO A 55 6.40 -2.85 -4.51
N GLN A 56 5.77 -3.10 -5.65
CA GLN A 56 6.34 -2.96 -6.99
C GLN A 56 5.54 -1.89 -7.73
N LEU A 57 5.41 -0.76 -7.06
CA LEU A 57 5.19 0.58 -7.58
C LEU A 57 6.12 1.41 -6.67
N ALA A 58 7.36 1.76 -7.01
CA ALA A 58 7.94 2.09 -8.29
C ALA A 58 9.33 1.47 -8.43
N ALA A 59 9.60 0.89 -9.60
CA ALA A 59 10.96 0.49 -10.01
C ALA A 59 11.85 1.69 -10.39
N ASN A 60 11.70 2.82 -9.70
CA ASN A 60 12.63 3.94 -9.69
C ASN A 60 12.86 4.25 -8.21
N GLY A 61 14.05 3.95 -7.68
CA GLY A 61 14.39 4.03 -6.25
C GLY A 61 14.24 5.41 -5.62
N ASN A 62 13.01 5.84 -5.41
CA ASN A 62 12.62 6.90 -4.53
C ASN A 62 11.60 6.28 -3.59
N ASP A 63 11.86 6.40 -2.29
CA ASP A 63 10.88 6.28 -1.23
C ASP A 63 9.52 6.77 -1.74
N VAL A 64 8.54 5.87 -1.87
CA VAL A 64 7.23 6.25 -2.41
C VAL A 64 6.45 6.88 -1.27
N GLU A 65 6.91 8.06 -0.87
CA GLU A 65 6.19 8.94 0.03
C GLU A 65 4.82 9.22 -0.62
N PRO A 66 3.71 8.94 0.08
CA PRO A 66 2.40 9.13 -0.48
C PRO A 66 2.21 10.61 -0.85
N LYS A 67 1.74 10.90 -2.07
CA LYS A 67 1.58 12.28 -2.58
C LYS A 67 0.12 12.69 -2.66
N CYS A 68 -0.15 13.93 -2.30
CA CYS A 68 -1.42 14.61 -2.50
C CYS A 68 -1.76 14.66 -3.99
N ALA A 69 -2.94 14.16 -4.36
CA ALA A 69 -3.41 14.16 -5.75
C ALA A 69 -3.63 15.58 -6.31
N GLU A 70 -4.05 16.54 -5.48
CA GLU A 70 -4.33 17.92 -5.93
C GLU A 70 -3.06 18.77 -6.05
N HIS A 71 -2.06 18.55 -5.19
CA HIS A 71 -0.90 19.44 -5.08
C HIS A 71 0.43 18.78 -5.48
N ASN A 72 0.43 17.47 -5.76
CA ASN A 72 1.61 16.66 -6.07
C ASN A 72 2.76 16.83 -5.07
N ARG A 73 2.41 17.04 -3.79
CA ARG A 73 3.32 17.18 -2.65
C ARG A 73 3.17 15.99 -1.72
N ILE A 74 4.20 15.72 -0.94
CA ILE A 74 4.18 14.64 0.06
C ILE A 74 3.06 14.89 1.06
N LEU A 75 2.37 13.82 1.44
CA LEU A 75 1.42 13.80 2.54
C LEU A 75 2.21 13.66 3.82
N GLU A 76 2.17 14.71 4.64
CA GLU A 76 2.97 14.82 5.86
C GLU A 76 2.07 14.97 7.10
N TYR A 77 0.78 15.24 6.88
CA TYR A 77 -0.19 15.56 7.92
C TYR A 77 -1.46 14.73 7.80
N PHE A 78 -2.12 14.49 8.92
CA PHE A 78 -3.45 13.91 9.01
C PHE A 78 -4.42 14.96 9.55
N CYS A 79 -5.48 15.25 8.79
CA CYS A 79 -6.57 16.10 9.23
C CYS A 79 -7.54 15.27 10.07
N GLU A 80 -7.75 15.67 11.32
CA GLU A 80 -8.63 14.96 12.26
C GLU A 80 -10.11 15.20 11.94
N ASP A 81 -10.46 16.43 11.55
CA ASP A 81 -11.83 16.80 11.17
C ASP A 81 -12.35 16.02 9.96
N ASP A 82 -11.53 15.90 8.91
CA ASP A 82 -11.90 15.20 7.67
C ASP A 82 -11.43 13.75 7.63
N SER A 83 -10.75 13.28 8.68
CA SER A 83 -10.13 11.95 8.77
C SER A 83 -9.32 11.58 7.51
N SER A 84 -8.51 12.52 7.01
CA SER A 84 -7.83 12.38 5.71
C SER A 84 -6.37 12.83 5.76
N SER A 85 -5.52 12.16 4.98
CA SER A 85 -4.10 12.52 4.83
C SER A 85 -3.95 13.70 3.87
N ILE A 86 -3.26 14.75 4.30
CA ILE A 86 -3.11 16.00 3.57
C ILE A 86 -1.65 16.44 3.47
N CYS A 87 -1.35 17.30 2.49
CA CYS A 87 -0.05 17.96 2.37
C CYS A 87 -0.09 19.35 3.01
N SER A 88 1.07 19.96 3.26
CA SER A 88 1.19 21.33 3.77
C SER A 88 0.34 22.37 3.00
N ARG A 89 0.19 22.22 1.68
CA ARG A 89 -0.59 23.14 0.85
C ARG A 89 -2.10 23.03 1.10
N CYS A 90 -2.60 21.84 1.39
CA CYS A 90 -4.02 21.60 1.73
C CYS A 90 -4.43 22.38 2.98
N TYR A 91 -3.52 22.54 3.94
CA TYR A 91 -3.76 23.28 5.18
C TYR A 91 -3.54 24.79 5.04
N ILE A 92 -2.48 25.23 4.35
CA ILE A 92 -2.12 26.67 4.31
C ILE A 92 -3.04 27.49 3.38
N VAL A 93 -3.43 26.93 2.24
CA VAL A 93 -4.29 27.64 1.27
C VAL A 93 -5.45 26.79 0.74
N GLY A 94 -5.48 25.52 1.14
CA GLY A 94 -6.46 24.57 0.64
C GLY A 94 -7.73 24.59 1.49
N LYS A 95 -8.47 23.48 1.39
CA LYS A 95 -9.79 23.32 2.02
C LYS A 95 -9.72 23.02 3.51
N HIS A 96 -8.53 22.71 4.05
CA HIS A 96 -8.35 22.29 5.44
C HIS A 96 -7.79 23.43 6.31
N GLN A 97 -7.92 24.69 5.86
CA GLN A 97 -7.50 25.86 6.63
C GLN A 97 -8.25 25.90 7.97
N ASN A 98 -7.51 25.88 9.08
CA ASN A 98 -8.02 25.89 10.47
C ASN A 98 -8.61 24.55 10.98
N HIS A 99 -8.48 23.44 10.25
CA HIS A 99 -8.79 22.12 10.81
C HIS A 99 -7.69 21.65 11.77
N SER A 100 -8.00 20.77 12.70
CA SER A 100 -6.98 20.09 13.50
C SER A 100 -6.21 19.13 12.62
N ILE A 101 -4.89 19.30 12.61
CA ILE A 101 -3.98 18.43 11.86
C ILE A 101 -2.87 17.91 12.78
N THR A 102 -2.47 16.67 12.59
CA THR A 102 -1.29 16.08 13.25
C THR A 102 -0.26 15.69 12.21
N SER A 103 1.04 15.93 12.46
CA SER A 103 2.08 15.43 11.57
C SER A 103 2.26 13.91 11.73
N PHE A 104 2.67 13.23 10.65
CA PHE A 104 3.01 11.82 10.73
C PHE A 104 4.23 11.55 11.61
N GLU A 105 5.17 12.48 11.70
CA GLU A 105 6.31 12.40 12.63
C GLU A 105 5.85 12.31 14.09
N GLU A 106 4.92 13.17 14.51
CA GLU A 106 4.37 13.18 15.87
C GLU A 106 3.57 11.90 16.15
N LYS A 107 2.74 11.45 15.19
CA LYS A 107 2.00 10.18 15.31
C LYS A 107 2.94 8.99 15.43
N ASN A 108 4.01 8.93 14.63
CA ASN A 108 4.98 7.83 14.68
C ASN A 108 5.71 7.81 16.02
N LYS A 109 6.08 8.98 16.55
CA LYS A 109 6.70 9.08 17.87
C LYS A 109 5.76 8.57 18.97
N GLN A 110 4.50 9.00 18.96
CA GLN A 110 3.50 8.53 19.91
C GLN A 110 3.30 7.01 19.86
N VAL A 111 3.21 6.42 18.65
CA VAL A 111 3.09 4.97 18.48
C VAL A 111 4.33 4.22 18.99
N LEU A 112 5.53 4.76 18.77
CA LEU A 112 6.77 4.16 19.29
C LEU A 112 6.84 4.22 20.83
N GLU A 113 6.36 5.31 21.44
CA GLU A 113 6.26 5.46 22.89
C GLU A 113 5.20 4.50 23.47
N ASP A 114 4.04 4.36 22.84
CA ASP A 114 2.99 3.45 23.27
C ASP A 114 3.45 1.98 23.19
N ILE A 115 4.06 1.55 22.09
CA ILE A 115 4.62 0.19 21.95
C ILE A 115 5.72 -0.09 23.00
N GLY A 116 6.51 0.92 23.36
CA GLY A 116 7.55 0.80 24.39
C GLY A 116 6.99 0.63 25.81
N ASN A 117 5.80 1.18 26.09
CA ASN A 117 5.14 1.10 27.39
C ASN A 117 4.25 -0.14 27.55
N GLU A 118 3.98 -0.89 26.48
CA GLU A 118 3.19 -2.14 26.48
C GLU A 118 4.05 -3.40 26.71
N LEU A 119 5.36 -3.26 26.87
CA LEU A 119 6.24 -4.35 27.30
C LEU A 119 6.41 -4.34 28.83
N PRO A 120 5.95 -5.38 29.54
CA PRO A 120 6.17 -5.55 30.98
C PRO A 120 7.63 -5.85 31.34
#